data_AF-A0A522XL64-F1
#
_entry.id   AF-A0A522XL64-F1
#
_cell.length_a   1.000
_cell.length_b   1.000
_cell.length_c   1.000
_cell.angle_alpha   90.00
_cell.angle_beta   90.00
_cell.angle_gamma   90.00
#
_symmetry.space_group_name_H-M   'P 1'
#
loop_
_entity.id
_entity.type
_entity.pdbx_description
1 polymer ?
#
loop_
_entity_poly.entity_id
_entity_poly.type
_entity_poly.pdbx_seq_one_letter_code
_entity_poly.pdbx_strand_id
1 'polypeptide(L)' 'DAGRTDKLRPGDIVGALTGDAGLKVDAIGKIDVFPTRSYVAIQRTQADRALTRLQEGRIKARRFRIRQL' A
#
# COMPACT_ATOMS: atom_id res chain seq x y z
N ASP A 1 6.75 5.80 1.78
CA ASP A 1 7.83 5.90 2.76
C ASP A 1 7.34 5.44 4.12
N ALA A 2 7.33 4.13 4.31
CA ALA A 2 6.89 3.46 5.52
C ALA A 2 7.36 2.01 5.48
N GLY A 3 7.93 1.50 6.58
CA GLY A 3 8.56 0.18 6.59
C GLY A 3 8.44 -0.56 7.92
N ARG A 4 9.30 -1.54 8.13
CA ARG A 4 9.31 -2.36 9.34
C ARG A 4 9.48 -1.54 10.62
N THR A 5 10.23 -0.45 10.58
CA THR A 5 10.41 0.47 11.72
C THR A 5 9.11 1.15 12.14
N ASP A 6 8.19 1.35 11.19
CA ASP A 6 6.84 1.88 11.45
C ASP A 6 5.85 0.80 11.90
N LYS A 7 6.35 -0.40 12.22
CA LYS A 7 5.54 -1.58 12.56
C LYS A 7 4.54 -1.93 11.46
N LEU A 8 4.86 -1.68 10.20
CA LEU A 8 4.08 -2.14 9.06
C LEU A 8 4.31 -3.63 8.82
N ARG A 9 3.22 -4.37 8.74
CA ARG A 9 3.17 -5.76 8.28
C ARG A 9 2.67 -5.78 6.83
N PRO A 10 3.05 -6.79 6.02
CA PRO A 10 2.44 -6.98 4.71
C PRO A 10 0.91 -7.04 4.77
N GLY A 11 0.34 -7.68 5.80
CA GLY A 11 -1.11 -7.71 6.01
C GLY A 11 -1.75 -6.35 6.24
N ASP A 12 -1.06 -5.41 6.90
CA ASP A 12 -1.56 -4.03 7.09
C ASP A 12 -1.65 -3.30 5.74
N ILE A 13 -0.67 -3.55 4.86
CA ILE A 13 -0.60 -2.96 3.52
C ILE A 13 -1.71 -3.54 2.63
N VAL A 14 -1.88 -4.86 2.64
CA VAL A 14 -2.97 -5.53 1.93
C VAL A 14 -4.31 -5.00 2.42
N GLY A 15 -4.53 -4.93 3.74
CA GLY A 15 -5.77 -4.44 4.32
C GLY A 15 -6.12 -3.02 3.89
N ALA A 16 -5.13 -2.13 3.82
CA ALA A 16 -5.35 -0.76 3.32
C ALA A 16 -5.66 -0.71 1.82
N LEU A 17 -5.02 -1.55 1.01
CA LEU A 17 -5.29 -1.63 -0.43
C LEU A 17 -6.68 -2.22 -0.72
N THR A 18 -7.08 -3.26 0.01
CA THR A 18 -8.38 -3.91 -0.19
C THR A 18 -9.53 -3.15 0.44
N GLY A 19 -9.29 -2.53 1.60
CA GLY A 19 -10.28 -1.75 2.35
C GLY A 19 -10.45 -0.33 1.79
N ASP A 20 -9.46 0.54 2.00
CA ASP A 20 -9.56 1.97 1.67
C ASP A 20 -9.57 2.22 0.15
N ALA A 21 -8.78 1.45 -0.61
CA ALA A 21 -8.72 1.61 -2.07
C ALA A 21 -9.70 0.72 -2.84
N GLY A 22 -10.36 -0.25 -2.16
CA GLY A 22 -11.32 -1.16 -2.76
C GLY A 22 -10.73 -2.06 -3.85
N LEU A 23 -9.42 -2.33 -3.78
CA LEU A 23 -8.72 -3.16 -4.75
C LEU A 23 -9.03 -4.64 -4.49
N LYS A 24 -9.15 -5.40 -5.57
CA LYS A 24 -9.20 -6.86 -5.45
C LYS A 24 -7.83 -7.39 -5.03
N VAL A 25 -7.83 -8.43 -4.20
CA VAL A 25 -6.60 -9.13 -3.79
C VAL A 25 -5.81 -9.62 -5.01
N ASP A 26 -6.49 -10.04 -6.08
CA ASP A 26 -5.87 -10.47 -7.34
C ASP A 26 -5.06 -9.38 -8.05
N ALA A 27 -5.36 -8.10 -7.77
CA ALA A 27 -4.62 -6.98 -8.33
C ALA A 27 -3.33 -6.67 -7.53
N ILE A 28 -3.15 -7.30 -6.36
CA ILE A 28 -1.99 -7.13 -5.48
C ILE A 28 -1.04 -8.30 -5.72
N GLY A 29 0.18 -7.99 -6.16
CA GLY A 29 1.24 -8.95 -6.37
C GLY A 29 2.20 -9.04 -5.17
N LYS A 30 3.48 -9.19 -5.47
CA LYS A 30 4.53 -9.32 -4.46
C LYS A 30 4.61 -8.09 -3.56
N ILE A 31 4.79 -8.32 -2.26
CA ILE A 31 4.97 -7.28 -1.23
C ILE A 31 6.33 -7.48 -0.59
N ASP A 32 7.19 -6.47 -0.71
CA ASP A 32 8.53 -6.45 -0.10
C ASP A 32 8.59 -5.33 0.94
N VAL A 33 8.80 -5.69 2.20
CA VAL A 33 8.88 -4.73 3.32
C VAL A 33 10.31 -4.58 3.78
N PHE A 34 10.86 -3.39 3.59
CA PHE A 34 12.19 -2.99 4.03
C PHE A 34 12.11 -2.23 5.37
N PRO A 35 13.25 -1.94 6.03
CA PRO A 35 13.24 -1.22 7.29
C PRO A 35 12.51 0.12 7.22
N THR A 36 12.78 0.93 6.19
CA THR A 36 12.27 2.31 6.05
C THR A 36 11.24 2.50 4.94
N ARG A 37 11.03 1.48 4.10
CA ARG A 37 10.16 1.54 2.91
C ARG A 37 9.47 0.21 2.68
N SER A 38 8.38 0.22 1.94
CA SER A 38 7.67 -0.98 1.51
C SER A 38 7.30 -0.82 0.05
N TYR A 39 7.45 -1.90 -0.71
CA TYR A 39 7.11 -1.96 -2.12
C TYR A 39 6.02 -3.00 -2.33
N VAL A 40 5.08 -2.67 -3.20
CA VAL A 40 3.94 -3.53 -3.53
C VAL A 40 3.78 -3.51 -5.04
N ALA A 41 3.77 -4.69 -5.64
CA ALA A 41 3.36 -4.82 -7.04
C ALA A 41 1.83 -4.68 -7.13
N ILE A 42 1.35 -3.78 -7.98
CA ILE A 42 -0.08 -3.59 -8.24
C ILE A 42 -0.30 -3.69 -9.74
N GLN A 43 -1.43 -4.28 -10.15
CA GLN A 43 -1.84 -4.33 -11.55
C GLN A 43 -1.95 -2.91 -12.12
N ARG A 44 -1.34 -2.69 -13.29
CA ARG A 44 -1.17 -1.35 -13.90
C ARG A 44 -2.49 -0.60 -14.12
N THR A 45 -3.55 -1.32 -14.48
CA THR A 45 -4.91 -0.77 -14.68
C THR A 45 -5.54 -0.23 -13.40
N GLN A 46 -5.07 -0.66 -12.23
CA GLN A 46 -5.60 -0.28 -10.92
C GLN A 46 -4.62 0.59 -10.13
N ALA A 47 -3.38 0.78 -10.62
CA ALA A 47 -2.31 1.48 -9.91
C ALA A 47 -2.66 2.95 -9.62
N ASP A 48 -3.19 3.68 -10.60
CA ASP A 48 -3.55 5.09 -10.41
C ASP A 48 -4.66 5.25 -9.37
N ARG A 49 -5.68 4.39 -9.44
CA ARG A 49 -6.78 4.38 -8.46
C ARG A 49 -6.29 4.05 -7.07
N ALA A 50 -5.40 3.06 -6.95
CA ALA A 50 -4.76 2.68 -5.69
C ALA A 50 -3.96 3.85 -5.10
N LEU A 51 -3.17 4.52 -5.95
CA LEU A 51 -2.30 5.62 -5.56
C LEU A 51 -3.12 6.79 -4.99
N THR A 52 -4.13 7.27 -5.72
CA THR A 52 -4.98 8.38 -5.27
C THR A 52 -5.68 8.04 -3.96
N ARG A 53 -6.28 6.86 -3.87
CA ARG A 53 -7.01 6.43 -2.67
C ARG A 53 -6.10 6.29 -1.46
N LEU A 54 -4.92 5.70 -1.63
CA LEU A 54 -3.99 5.54 -0.52
C LEU A 54 -3.32 6.87 -0.11
N GLN A 55 -3.16 7.83 -1.03
CA GLN A 55 -2.69 9.18 -0.72
C GLN A 55 -3.71 9.96 0.13
N GLU A 56 -5.01 9.78 -0.13
CA GLU A 56 -6.09 10.40 0.64
C GLU A 56 -6.38 9.65 1.96
N GLY A 57 -6.24 8.32 1.91
CA GLY A 57 -6.54 7.37 2.97
C GLY A 57 -5.50 7.31 4.09
N ARG A 58 -5.65 6.31 4.97
CA ARG A 58 -4.76 6.12 6.12
C ARG A 58 -4.43 4.65 6.28
N ILE A 59 -3.14 4.33 6.28
CA ILE A 59 -2.70 2.98 6.62
C ILE A 59 -2.45 2.98 8.13
N LYS A 60 -3.13 2.10 8.88
CA LYS A 60 -2.97 2.00 10.35
C LYS A 60 -3.18 3.34 11.06
N ALA A 61 -4.22 4.06 10.66
CA ALA A 61 -4.57 5.41 11.14
C ALA A 61 -3.50 6.50 10.92
N ARG A 62 -2.44 6.23 10.15
CA ARG A 62 -1.38 7.19 9.80
C ARG A 62 -1.40 7.48 8.30
N ARG A 63 -1.08 8.71 7.94
CA ARG A 63 -0.82 9.08 6.54
C ARG A 63 0.63 8.78 6.21
N PHE A 64 0.84 8.12 5.07
CA PHE A 64 2.17 7.85 4.56
C PHE A 64 2.31 8.44 3.17
N ARG A 65 3.54 8.83 2.80
CA ARG A 65 3.83 9.27 1.43
C ARG A 65 3.89 8.04 0.54
N ILE A 66 3.11 8.06 -0.54
CA ILE A 66 3.02 6.94 -1.48
C ILE A 66 3.30 7.49 -2.86
N ARG A 67 4.18 6.81 -3.58
CA ARG A 67 4.70 7.21 -4.87
C ARG A 67 4.78 5.98 -5.75
N GLN A 68 4.41 6.14 -7.01
CA GLN A 68 4.69 5.15 -8.04
C GLN A 68 6.19 5.22 -8.39
N LEU A 69 6.79 4.06 -8.65
CA LEU A 69 8.14 3.90 -9.16
C LEU A 69 8.09 3.50 -10.64
#